data_AF-A0A935FFP6-F1
#
_entry.id   AF-A0A935FFP6-F1
#
_cell.length_a   1.000
_cell.length_b   1.000
_cell.length_c   1.000
_cell.angle_alpha   90.00
_cell.angle_beta   90.00
_cell.angle_gamma   90.00
#
_symmetry.space_group_name_H-M   'P 1'
#
loop_
_entity.id
_entity.type
_entity.pdbx_description
1 polymer ?
#
loop_
_entity_poly.entity_id
_entity_poly.type
_entity_poly.pdbx_seq_one_letter_code
_entity_poly.pdbx_strand_id
1 'polypeptide(L)'
;MLVALGCLLPAIAGSANPPSGPTPQPASIHDDRYSFFTGVPSSDLTGDELAGAQSSVGPTASMTADQKVKEFLAAMKEVGGGGQVVTFAKSGSAANGAALHWVQEALTAIGEQRPAMLFTHEAAFVGRSHEEAWALSFANSARDRSRVLPDVTFPAGHAPRSPEARRRLARREAVALAKVERVLARRSRTEVPVIVVEPLAWALGALEVSPGYLEGLQRWADRYGALVVLDMVSEYGRTKRSMRGMQVDGMPIGDLLTVGKAIPPSLSLLHPRPDAVGVVVDALQALRELTAQGPFGQPDPDLALNAADALRLMTTRQDPSGRTPLEAACKLAKEFPTLVRELGMRGQPRGHGCLRALASREGVDRFLVPIGATSEYLRARLARHAASLPTR
;
A
#
# COMPACT_ATOMS: atom_id res chain seq x y z
N MET A 1 -41.08 33.02 6.23
CA MET A 1 -42.24 32.43 6.94
C MET A 1 -42.16 30.91 6.79
N LEU A 2 -41.87 30.25 7.92
CA LEU A 2 -41.74 28.79 8.08
C LEU A 2 -43.13 28.12 8.21
N VAL A 3 -43.33 26.98 7.54
CA VAL A 3 -44.28 25.89 7.89
C VAL A 3 -43.70 24.62 7.22
N ALA A 4 -43.06 23.64 7.87
CA ALA A 4 -43.47 22.70 8.93
C ALA A 4 -44.45 21.59 8.45
N LEU A 5 -43.88 20.41 8.12
CA LEU A 5 -44.52 19.08 8.05
C LEU A 5 -43.36 18.06 8.10
N GLY A 6 -43.18 17.13 9.04
CA GLY A 6 -44.05 16.62 10.09
C GLY A 6 -44.38 15.14 9.84
N CYS A 7 -43.68 14.23 10.55
CA CYS A 7 -44.03 12.83 10.87
C CYS A 7 -43.82 11.76 9.74
N LEU A 8 -43.29 10.53 9.93
CA LEU A 8 -43.19 9.62 11.09
C LEU A 8 -41.99 8.66 10.98
N LEU A 9 -41.32 8.39 12.11
CA LEU A 9 -40.48 7.22 12.36
C LEU A 9 -41.14 6.38 13.47
N PRO A 10 -41.17 5.04 13.41
CA PRO A 10 -41.69 4.22 14.49
C PRO A 10 -40.66 4.00 15.59
N ALA A 11 -41.11 4.15 16.84
CA ALA A 11 -40.40 3.80 18.06
C ALA A 11 -40.35 2.28 18.25
N ILE A 12 -39.18 1.75 18.66
CA ILE A 12 -39.06 0.44 19.31
C ILE A 12 -38.18 0.59 20.55
N ALA A 13 -38.61 -0.11 21.60
CA ALA A 13 -38.42 0.14 23.01
C ALA A 13 -37.05 -0.25 23.59
N GLY A 14 -36.85 0.24 24.82
CA GLY A 14 -35.66 0.14 25.65
C GLY A 14 -35.09 -1.26 25.87
N SER A 15 -33.76 -1.33 25.79
CA SER A 15 -32.93 -2.37 26.40
C SER A 15 -32.15 -1.70 27.54
N ALA A 16 -32.31 -2.24 28.76
CA ALA A 16 -31.60 -1.79 29.95
C ALA A 16 -30.08 -2.00 29.81
N ASN A 17 -29.28 -1.03 30.27
CA ASN A 17 -27.83 -1.15 30.35
C ASN A 17 -27.42 -2.13 31.47
N PRO A 18 -26.48 -3.06 31.22
CA PRO A 18 -25.89 -3.86 32.29
C PRO A 18 -24.93 -3.00 33.15
N PRO A 19 -24.69 -3.40 34.42
CA PRO A 19 -23.88 -2.63 35.37
C PRO A 19 -22.42 -2.53 34.90
N SER A 20 -21.86 -1.33 35.04
CA SER A 20 -20.48 -0.98 34.74
C SER A 20 -19.51 -1.70 35.69
N GLY A 21 -18.87 -2.76 35.21
CA GLY A 21 -17.64 -3.28 35.82
C GLY A 21 -16.47 -2.30 35.61
N PRO A 22 -15.37 -2.43 36.37
CA PRO A 22 -14.21 -1.56 36.23
C PRO A 22 -13.69 -1.62 34.80
N THR A 23 -13.65 -0.47 34.14
CA THR A 23 -13.07 -0.29 32.81
C THR A 23 -11.61 -0.76 32.89
N PRO A 24 -11.17 -1.75 32.09
CA PRO A 24 -9.75 -2.06 32.01
C PRO A 24 -9.03 -0.77 31.60
N GLN A 25 -8.03 -0.37 32.38
CA GLN A 25 -7.16 0.73 31.96
C GLN A 25 -6.62 0.38 30.57
N PRO A 26 -6.66 1.31 29.60
CA PRO A 26 -6.02 1.07 28.32
C PRO A 26 -4.56 0.78 28.61
N ALA A 27 -4.09 -0.42 28.23
CA ALA A 27 -2.67 -0.71 28.20
C ALA A 27 -1.97 0.45 27.49
N SER A 28 -0.92 0.99 28.11
CA SER A 28 -0.25 2.18 27.58
C SER A 28 0.14 1.93 26.12
N ILE A 29 -0.30 2.82 25.23
CA ILE A 29 0.01 2.84 23.78
C ILE A 29 1.51 2.67 23.49
N HIS A 30 2.36 2.89 24.49
CA HIS A 30 3.80 2.75 24.42
C HIS A 30 4.33 1.33 24.20
N ASP A 31 3.60 0.28 24.59
CA ASP A 31 4.10 -1.12 24.59
C ASP A 31 3.89 -1.84 23.24
N ASP A 32 2.93 -1.37 22.42
CA ASP A 32 2.58 -1.98 21.12
C ASP A 32 3.28 -1.34 19.91
N ARG A 33 4.14 -0.35 20.14
CA ARG A 33 4.85 0.36 19.07
C ARG A 33 5.68 -0.60 18.22
N TYR A 34 6.34 -1.58 18.84
CA TYR A 34 7.16 -2.57 18.13
C TYR A 34 6.32 -3.65 17.44
N SER A 35 5.20 -4.07 18.05
CA SER A 35 4.27 -5.05 17.48
C SER A 35 3.67 -4.56 16.16
N PHE A 36 3.38 -3.25 16.08
CA PHE A 36 2.84 -2.61 14.88
C PHE A 36 3.85 -2.61 13.71
N PHE A 37 5.13 -2.35 13.98
CA PHE A 37 6.19 -2.28 12.97
C PHE A 37 6.75 -3.64 12.56
N THR A 38 6.98 -4.53 13.53
CA THR A 38 7.51 -5.86 13.25
C THR A 38 6.42 -6.81 12.77
N GLY A 39 5.19 -6.70 13.29
CA GLY A 39 4.15 -7.71 13.08
C GLY A 39 4.33 -8.97 13.95
N VAL A 40 5.22 -8.91 14.96
CA VAL A 40 5.31 -9.89 16.05
C VAL A 40 4.42 -9.39 17.18
N PRO A 41 3.45 -10.18 17.71
CA PRO A 41 2.75 -9.83 18.93
C PRO A 41 3.76 -9.57 20.06
N SER A 42 3.54 -8.55 20.89
CA SER A 42 4.41 -8.26 22.04
C SER A 42 4.58 -9.46 22.97
N SER A 43 3.59 -10.35 23.03
CA SER A 43 3.62 -11.63 23.76
C SER A 43 4.66 -12.64 23.25
N ASP A 44 5.14 -12.47 22.02
CA ASP A 44 6.05 -13.39 21.33
C ASP A 44 7.51 -12.86 21.30
N LEU A 45 7.78 -11.69 21.90
CA LEU A 45 9.11 -11.10 22.02
C LEU A 45 9.76 -11.47 23.37
N THR A 46 11.07 -11.70 23.38
CA THR A 46 11.83 -11.89 24.62
C THR A 46 12.04 -10.56 25.36
N GLY A 47 12.27 -10.61 26.67
CA GLY A 47 12.47 -9.40 27.50
C GLY A 47 13.64 -8.52 27.03
N ASP A 48 14.70 -9.12 26.48
CA ASP A 48 15.85 -8.40 25.95
C ASP A 48 15.56 -7.72 24.58
N GLU A 49 14.68 -8.31 23.76
CA GLU A 49 14.22 -7.73 22.49
C GLU A 49 13.29 -6.53 22.73
N LEU A 50 12.42 -6.62 23.74
CA LEU A 50 11.59 -5.50 24.22
C LEU A 50 12.46 -4.38 24.81
N ALA A 51 13.46 -4.72 25.64
CA ALA A 51 14.37 -3.75 26.25
C ALA A 51 15.27 -3.05 25.22
N GLY A 52 15.81 -3.77 24.23
CA GLY A 52 16.63 -3.19 23.16
C GLY A 52 15.84 -2.31 22.19
N ALA A 53 14.55 -2.58 22.00
CA ALA A 53 13.62 -1.72 21.27
C ALA A 53 13.30 -0.44 22.04
N GLN A 54 13.01 -0.56 23.34
CA GLN A 54 12.68 0.57 24.22
C GLN A 54 13.89 1.46 24.54
N SER A 55 15.11 0.90 24.60
CA SER A 55 16.34 1.65 24.92
C SER A 55 16.94 2.43 23.74
N SER A 56 16.42 2.24 22.53
CA SER A 56 16.90 2.91 21.31
C SER A 56 16.19 4.24 21.01
N VAL A 57 15.11 4.53 21.74
CA VAL A 57 14.42 5.82 21.67
C VAL A 57 15.10 6.76 22.67
N GLY A 58 16.04 7.57 22.17
CA GLY A 58 16.60 8.68 22.93
C GLY A 58 15.49 9.63 23.42
N PRO A 59 15.78 10.54 24.37
CA PRO A 59 14.74 11.40 24.94
C PRO A 59 14.16 12.34 23.87
N THR A 60 13.00 11.97 23.31
CA THR A 60 12.28 12.68 22.23
C THR A 60 11.45 13.87 22.73
N ALA A 61 11.64 14.28 24.00
CA ALA A 61 10.83 15.29 24.67
C ALA A 61 11.14 16.75 24.27
N SER A 62 12.24 17.03 23.54
CA SER A 62 12.67 18.40 23.22
C SER A 62 12.34 18.88 21.80
N MET A 63 11.79 18.03 20.93
CA MET A 63 11.51 18.39 19.53
C MET A 63 10.13 19.02 19.35
N THR A 64 10.07 20.11 18.57
CA THR A 64 8.81 20.69 18.11
C THR A 64 8.11 19.78 17.10
N ALA A 65 6.81 19.98 16.90
CA ALA A 65 6.04 19.24 15.90
C ALA A 65 6.69 19.31 14.50
N ASP A 66 7.08 20.50 14.07
CA ASP A 66 7.72 20.72 12.78
C ASP A 66 9.06 19.99 12.64
N GLN A 67 9.85 19.93 13.72
CA GLN A 67 11.12 19.20 13.72
C GLN A 67 10.89 17.69 13.53
N LYS A 68 9.87 17.14 14.19
CA LYS A 68 9.50 15.72 14.05
C LYS A 68 9.06 15.37 12.63
N VAL A 69 8.25 16.24 12.01
CA VAL A 69 7.84 16.06 10.61
C VAL A 69 9.04 16.17 9.68
N LYS A 70 9.95 17.12 9.89
CA LYS A 70 11.18 17.25 9.09
C LYS A 70 12.05 16.01 9.16
N GLU A 71 12.20 15.40 10.35
CA GLU A 71 12.93 14.14 10.49
C GLU A 71 12.31 13.00 9.70
N PHE A 72 10.98 12.88 9.73
CA PHE A 72 10.26 11.89 8.94
C PHE A 72 10.51 12.07 7.43
N LEU A 73 10.40 13.30 6.93
CA LEU A 73 10.67 13.61 5.52
C LEU A 73 12.13 13.34 5.14
N ALA A 74 13.08 13.62 6.03
CA ALA A 74 14.49 13.31 5.83
C ALA A 74 14.72 11.80 5.75
N ALA A 75 14.15 11.01 6.68
CA ALA A 75 14.23 9.56 6.66
C ALA A 75 13.64 8.96 5.37
N MET A 76 12.48 9.46 4.91
CA MET A 76 11.88 9.05 3.63
C MET A 76 12.80 9.33 2.43
N LYS A 77 13.52 10.45 2.44
CA LYS A 77 14.50 10.79 1.39
C LYS A 77 15.76 9.92 1.46
N GLU A 78 16.28 9.65 2.65
CA GLU A 78 17.44 8.77 2.89
C GLU A 78 17.17 7.36 2.35
N VAL A 79 15.97 6.84 2.62
CA VAL A 79 15.50 5.55 2.12
C VAL A 79 14.89 5.68 0.73
N GLY A 80 15.35 6.62 -0.11
CA GLY A 80 15.06 6.72 -1.54
C GLY A 80 13.58 6.66 -1.96
N GLY A 81 12.66 7.00 -1.06
CA GLY A 81 11.25 7.26 -1.32
C GLY A 81 10.97 8.72 -1.64
N GLY A 82 11.96 9.43 -2.19
CA GLY A 82 11.90 10.86 -2.45
C GLY A 82 10.65 11.27 -3.23
N GLY A 83 10.16 12.48 -2.95
CA GLY A 83 8.94 13.04 -3.53
C GLY A 83 8.48 14.21 -2.68
N GLN A 84 7.66 15.08 -3.24
CA GLN A 84 7.05 16.16 -2.48
C GLN A 84 5.82 15.61 -1.75
N VAL A 85 5.76 15.71 -0.43
CA VAL A 85 4.56 15.29 0.31
C VAL A 85 3.42 16.21 -0.04
N VAL A 86 2.32 15.59 -0.46
CA VAL A 86 1.11 16.28 -0.91
C VAL A 86 0.08 16.32 0.21
N THR A 87 -0.06 15.21 0.95
CA THR A 87 -1.03 15.08 2.05
C THR A 87 -0.63 14.02 3.05
N PHE A 88 -0.84 14.32 4.33
CA PHE A 88 -0.84 13.32 5.39
C PHE A 88 -2.26 12.79 5.63
N ALA A 89 -2.36 11.48 5.85
CA ALA A 89 -3.62 10.77 5.94
C ALA A 89 -3.62 9.77 7.11
N LYS A 90 -4.80 9.57 7.69
CA LYS A 90 -5.00 8.64 8.82
C LYS A 90 -4.98 7.16 8.39
N SER A 91 -5.18 6.88 7.10
CA SER A 91 -5.23 5.53 6.56
C SER A 91 -4.76 5.51 5.10
N GLY A 92 -4.42 4.31 4.59
CA GLY A 92 -4.11 4.14 3.17
C GLY A 92 -5.27 4.48 2.25
N SER A 93 -6.51 4.19 2.66
CA SER A 93 -7.72 4.58 1.91
C SER A 93 -7.82 6.11 1.79
N ALA A 94 -7.57 6.82 2.89
CA ALA A 94 -7.55 8.28 2.91
C ALA A 94 -6.38 8.85 2.08
N ALA A 95 -5.23 8.18 2.04
CA ALA A 95 -4.12 8.57 1.15
C ALA A 95 -4.50 8.41 -0.33
N ASN A 96 -5.13 7.29 -0.72
CA ASN A 96 -5.64 7.10 -2.08
C ASN A 96 -6.70 8.13 -2.44
N GLY A 97 -7.65 8.40 -1.55
CA GLY A 97 -8.65 9.45 -1.74
C GLY A 97 -8.01 10.84 -1.93
N ALA A 98 -7.02 11.17 -1.10
CA ALA A 98 -6.28 12.42 -1.21
C ALA A 98 -5.52 12.53 -2.54
N ALA A 99 -4.83 11.47 -2.97
CA ALA A 99 -4.09 11.46 -4.24
C ALA A 99 -5.03 11.77 -5.42
N LEU A 100 -6.22 11.17 -5.44
CA LEU A 100 -7.22 11.39 -6.50
C LEU A 100 -7.85 12.79 -6.43
N HIS A 101 -8.10 13.29 -5.22
CA HIS A 101 -8.54 14.66 -5.02
C HIS A 101 -7.52 15.65 -5.60
N TRP A 102 -6.23 15.44 -5.33
CA TRP A 102 -5.16 16.27 -5.87
C TRP A 102 -5.06 16.25 -7.38
N VAL A 103 -5.24 15.08 -8.00
CA VAL A 103 -5.36 14.99 -9.46
C VAL A 103 -6.50 15.89 -9.96
N GLN A 104 -7.68 15.81 -9.34
CA GLN A 104 -8.84 16.61 -9.75
C GLN A 104 -8.60 18.12 -9.56
N GLU A 105 -8.00 18.52 -8.45
CA GLU A 105 -7.62 19.92 -8.19
C GLU A 105 -6.62 20.43 -9.23
N ALA A 106 -5.60 19.63 -9.56
CA ALA A 106 -4.62 20.00 -10.57
C ALA A 106 -5.23 20.15 -11.97
N LEU A 107 -6.11 19.23 -12.38
CA LEU A 107 -6.85 19.35 -13.64
C LEU A 107 -7.72 20.61 -13.67
N THR A 108 -8.37 20.93 -12.55
CA THR A 108 -9.18 22.15 -12.42
C THR A 108 -8.31 23.41 -12.52
N ALA A 109 -7.16 23.42 -11.86
CA ALA A 109 -6.22 24.55 -11.84
C ALA A 109 -5.68 24.89 -13.24
N ILE A 110 -5.46 23.88 -14.09
CA ILE A 110 -5.02 24.08 -15.49
C ILE A 110 -6.18 24.33 -16.46
N GLY A 111 -7.42 24.40 -15.96
CA GLY A 111 -8.62 24.64 -16.77
C GLY A 111 -9.05 23.45 -17.63
N GLU A 112 -8.58 22.23 -17.33
CA GLU A 112 -8.98 21.02 -18.04
C GLU A 112 -10.46 20.71 -17.76
N GLN A 113 -11.26 20.64 -18.83
CA GLN A 113 -12.71 20.47 -18.77
C GLN A 113 -13.12 19.00 -18.84
N ARG A 114 -12.24 18.12 -19.33
CA ARG A 114 -12.49 16.68 -19.39
C ARG A 114 -12.46 16.10 -17.98
N PRO A 115 -13.47 15.30 -17.57
CA PRO A 115 -13.45 14.66 -16.26
C PRO A 115 -12.35 13.60 -16.18
N ALA A 116 -11.84 13.36 -14.97
CA ALA A 116 -10.92 12.26 -14.72
C ALA A 116 -11.64 10.90 -14.88
N MET A 117 -11.04 10.00 -15.67
CA MET A 117 -11.41 8.60 -15.79
C MET A 117 -10.38 7.74 -15.08
N LEU A 118 -10.79 7.15 -13.97
CA LEU A 118 -9.94 6.23 -13.25
C LEU A 118 -9.95 4.85 -13.91
N PHE A 119 -8.76 4.29 -14.10
CA PHE A 119 -8.54 2.92 -14.50
C PHE A 119 -7.90 2.16 -13.36
N THR A 120 -8.53 1.05 -12.96
CA THR A 120 -7.95 0.06 -12.05
C THR A 120 -8.37 -1.35 -12.47
N HIS A 121 -7.82 -2.34 -11.80
CA HIS A 121 -8.03 -3.75 -12.08
C HIS A 121 -9.22 -4.37 -11.37
N GLU A 122 -9.74 -5.43 -11.98
CA GLU A 122 -10.70 -6.30 -11.33
C GLU A 122 -10.05 -6.93 -10.08
N ALA A 123 -10.66 -6.68 -8.92
CA ALA A 123 -10.24 -7.16 -7.61
C ALA A 123 -8.99 -6.48 -6.99
N ALA A 124 -8.53 -5.36 -7.53
CA ALA A 124 -7.61 -4.45 -6.80
C ALA A 124 -8.23 -3.98 -5.48
N PHE A 125 -7.40 -3.64 -4.48
CA PHE A 125 -7.88 -3.13 -3.20
C PHE A 125 -7.23 -1.79 -2.87
N VAL A 126 -7.99 -0.71 -3.05
CA VAL A 126 -7.53 0.67 -2.86
C VAL A 126 -8.21 1.39 -1.68
N GLY A 127 -9.00 0.69 -0.84
CA GLY A 127 -9.63 1.25 0.37
C GLY A 127 -11.09 0.82 0.64
N ARG A 128 -11.71 1.32 1.73
CA ARG A 128 -13.08 0.92 2.18
C ARG A 128 -14.02 2.03 2.71
N SER A 129 -13.67 3.31 2.85
CA SER A 129 -14.56 4.26 3.57
C SER A 129 -15.54 5.04 2.68
N HIS A 130 -16.75 5.28 3.21
CA HIS A 130 -17.92 5.89 2.55
C HIS A 130 -17.83 7.41 2.34
N GLU A 131 -17.01 8.12 3.12
CA GLU A 131 -16.68 9.54 2.87
C GLU A 131 -15.57 9.66 1.80
N GLU A 132 -14.84 8.56 1.58
CA GLU A 132 -13.83 8.31 0.54
C GLU A 132 -14.46 7.64 -0.71
N ALA A 133 -15.66 8.07 -1.11
CA ALA A 133 -16.48 7.48 -2.19
C ALA A 133 -15.79 7.40 -3.57
N TRP A 134 -14.74 8.19 -3.79
CA TRP A 134 -13.87 8.10 -4.97
C TRP A 134 -12.90 6.91 -4.93
N ALA A 135 -12.52 6.37 -3.78
CA ALA A 135 -11.73 5.13 -3.67
C ALA A 135 -12.65 3.88 -3.58
N LEU A 136 -13.85 4.02 -3.00
CA LEU A 136 -14.84 2.94 -2.89
C LEU A 136 -15.47 2.50 -4.21
N SER A 137 -15.45 3.33 -5.25
CA SER A 137 -15.98 2.96 -6.57
C SER A 137 -15.17 1.87 -7.28
N PHE A 138 -14.06 1.39 -6.68
CA PHE A 138 -12.98 0.72 -7.40
C PHE A 138 -12.60 -0.68 -6.90
N ALA A 139 -13.10 -1.14 -5.75
CA ALA A 139 -12.77 -2.47 -5.20
C ALA A 139 -14.02 -3.18 -4.63
N ASN A 140 -14.45 -4.26 -5.31
CA ASN A 140 -15.39 -5.33 -4.90
C ASN A 140 -16.75 -4.98 -4.24
N SER A 141 -17.10 -3.71 -4.00
CA SER A 141 -18.33 -3.31 -3.28
C SER A 141 -19.06 -2.07 -3.84
N ALA A 142 -18.74 -1.58 -5.03
CA ALA A 142 -19.41 -0.42 -5.64
C ALA A 142 -20.72 -0.79 -6.36
N ARG A 143 -21.74 0.07 -6.24
CA ARG A 143 -23.01 0.00 -7.01
C ARG A 143 -22.88 0.45 -8.47
N ASP A 144 -21.82 1.17 -8.84
CA ASP A 144 -21.57 1.60 -10.24
C ASP A 144 -20.20 1.10 -10.71
N ARG A 145 -20.22 0.08 -11.58
CA ARG A 145 -19.02 -0.55 -12.17
C ARG A 145 -18.67 0.01 -13.55
N SER A 146 -19.37 1.04 -14.05
CA SER A 146 -19.18 1.57 -15.41
C SER A 146 -17.80 2.20 -15.66
N ARG A 147 -17.07 2.53 -14.58
CA ARG A 147 -15.72 3.13 -14.61
C ARG A 147 -14.60 2.13 -14.27
N VAL A 148 -14.92 0.92 -13.80
CA VAL A 148 -13.96 -0.16 -13.53
C VAL A 148 -14.06 -1.16 -14.66
N LEU A 149 -12.97 -1.47 -15.37
CA LEU A 149 -13.04 -2.47 -16.43
C LEU A 149 -13.27 -3.86 -15.82
N PRO A 150 -14.44 -4.49 -16.05
CA PRO A 150 -14.79 -5.73 -15.38
C PRO A 150 -14.01 -6.96 -15.86
N ASP A 151 -13.06 -6.82 -16.80
CA ASP A 151 -12.42 -7.97 -17.46
C ASP A 151 -10.88 -7.89 -17.51
N VAL A 152 -10.24 -7.04 -16.70
CA VAL A 152 -8.76 -6.96 -16.66
C VAL A 152 -8.25 -7.48 -15.33
N THR A 153 -8.04 -8.80 -15.25
CA THR A 153 -7.31 -9.42 -14.15
C THR A 153 -5.82 -9.10 -14.24
N PHE A 154 -5.16 -8.88 -13.10
CA PHE A 154 -3.71 -8.74 -13.05
C PHE A 154 -3.00 -9.98 -13.61
N PRO A 155 -2.14 -9.84 -14.64
CA PRO A 155 -1.26 -10.93 -15.04
C PRO A 155 -0.23 -11.16 -13.92
N ALA A 156 -0.30 -12.34 -13.30
CA ALA A 156 0.60 -12.73 -12.22
C ALA A 156 2.06 -12.82 -12.70
N GLY A 157 2.94 -12.06 -12.07
CA GLY A 157 4.34 -11.85 -12.43
C GLY A 157 5.36 -12.84 -11.88
N HIS A 158 4.95 -13.92 -11.23
CA HIS A 158 5.90 -14.87 -10.64
C HIS A 158 6.91 -15.35 -11.68
N ALA A 159 8.21 -15.18 -11.40
CA ALA A 159 9.30 -15.47 -12.32
C ALA A 159 9.11 -16.84 -13.02
N PRO A 160 8.68 -16.85 -14.30
CA PRO A 160 8.33 -18.09 -15.00
C PRO A 160 9.58 -18.94 -15.24
N ARG A 161 9.54 -20.18 -14.73
CA ARG A 161 10.70 -21.09 -14.71
C ARG A 161 10.97 -21.80 -16.03
N SER A 162 10.05 -21.78 -16.99
CA SER A 162 10.20 -22.42 -18.30
C SER A 162 9.93 -21.45 -19.46
N PRO A 163 10.50 -21.70 -20.66
CA PRO A 163 10.18 -20.92 -21.85
C PRO A 163 8.68 -20.90 -22.18
N GLU A 164 7.97 -22.01 -21.93
CA GLU A 164 6.52 -22.08 -22.13
C GLU A 164 5.77 -21.20 -21.13
N ALA A 165 6.15 -21.23 -19.85
CA ALA A 165 5.54 -20.36 -18.84
C ALA A 165 5.77 -18.88 -19.16
N ARG A 166 6.97 -18.52 -19.68
CA ARG A 166 7.27 -17.17 -20.18
C ARG A 166 6.36 -16.77 -21.33
N ARG A 167 6.20 -17.63 -22.33
CA ARG A 167 5.28 -17.39 -23.46
C ARG A 167 3.83 -17.23 -23.01
N ARG A 168 3.38 -18.04 -22.06
CA ARG A 168 2.02 -17.94 -21.51
C ARG A 168 1.82 -16.64 -20.73
N LEU A 169 2.82 -16.20 -19.97
CA LEU A 169 2.79 -14.91 -19.28
C LEU A 169 2.71 -13.77 -20.30
N ALA A 170 3.61 -13.73 -21.29
CA ALA A 170 3.62 -12.72 -22.35
C ALA A 170 2.28 -12.62 -23.09
N ARG A 171 1.63 -13.76 -23.39
CA ARG A 171 0.28 -13.77 -23.98
C ARG A 171 -0.76 -13.15 -23.06
N ARG A 172 -0.73 -13.45 -21.76
CA ARG A 172 -1.65 -12.86 -20.77
C ARG A 172 -1.43 -11.36 -20.63
N GLU A 173 -0.18 -10.92 -20.58
CA GLU A 173 0.19 -9.50 -20.55
C GLU A 173 -0.34 -8.79 -21.80
N ALA A 174 -0.09 -9.32 -22.99
CA ALA A 174 -0.57 -8.74 -24.25
C ALA A 174 -2.09 -8.64 -24.30
N VAL A 175 -2.82 -9.68 -23.87
CA VAL A 175 -4.29 -9.66 -23.79
C VAL A 175 -4.78 -8.60 -22.81
N ALA A 176 -4.19 -8.52 -21.61
CA ALA A 176 -4.58 -7.52 -20.62
C ALA A 176 -4.31 -6.10 -21.12
N LEU A 177 -3.11 -5.85 -21.66
CA LEU A 177 -2.73 -4.54 -22.20
C LEU A 177 -3.59 -4.11 -23.40
N ALA A 178 -3.96 -5.04 -24.28
CA ALA A 178 -4.87 -4.73 -25.39
C ALA A 178 -6.28 -4.31 -24.89
N LYS A 179 -6.75 -4.87 -23.77
CA LYS A 179 -8.01 -4.44 -23.14
C LYS A 179 -7.88 -3.03 -22.57
N VAL A 180 -6.77 -2.73 -21.88
CA VAL A 180 -6.49 -1.38 -21.37
C VAL A 180 -6.41 -0.37 -22.51
N GLU A 181 -5.63 -0.68 -23.56
CA GLU A 181 -5.47 0.19 -24.73
C GLU A 181 -6.81 0.56 -25.35
N ARG A 182 -7.68 -0.42 -25.55
CA ARG A 182 -8.99 -0.21 -26.17
C ARG A 182 -9.82 0.81 -25.42
N VAL A 183 -9.70 0.85 -24.10
CA VAL A 183 -10.46 1.77 -23.25
C VAL A 183 -9.84 3.14 -23.25
N LEU A 184 -8.51 3.22 -23.09
CA LEU A 184 -7.78 4.48 -23.21
C LEU A 184 -8.03 5.12 -24.57
N ALA A 185 -7.89 4.38 -25.66
CA ALA A 185 -8.12 4.88 -27.03
C ALA A 185 -9.55 5.39 -27.27
N ARG A 186 -10.55 4.81 -26.61
CA ARG A 186 -11.95 5.23 -26.75
C ARG A 186 -12.28 6.46 -25.92
N ARG A 187 -11.72 6.56 -24.71
CA ARG A 187 -12.18 7.52 -23.70
C ARG A 187 -11.23 8.70 -23.48
N SER A 188 -9.94 8.57 -23.81
CA SER A 188 -8.94 9.61 -23.53
C SER A 188 -9.19 10.93 -24.27
N ARG A 189 -10.01 10.93 -25.33
CA ARG A 189 -10.40 12.16 -26.03
C ARG A 189 -11.42 13.00 -25.25
N THR A 190 -12.25 12.36 -24.46
CA THR A 190 -13.34 13.02 -23.71
C THR A 190 -13.08 13.05 -22.21
N GLU A 191 -12.09 12.30 -21.73
CA GLU A 191 -11.77 12.13 -20.31
C GLU A 191 -10.26 12.07 -20.12
N VAL A 192 -9.76 12.49 -18.95
CA VAL A 192 -8.34 12.38 -18.60
C VAL A 192 -8.08 11.05 -17.89
N PRO A 193 -7.28 10.13 -18.44
CA PRO A 193 -7.05 8.85 -17.79
C PRO A 193 -6.19 8.98 -16.52
N VAL A 194 -6.56 8.24 -15.47
CA VAL A 194 -5.80 8.12 -14.21
C VAL A 194 -5.67 6.65 -13.89
N ILE A 195 -4.48 6.09 -14.00
CA ILE A 195 -4.19 4.67 -13.73
C ILE A 195 -3.84 4.51 -12.26
N VAL A 196 -4.61 3.70 -11.52
CA VAL A 196 -4.32 3.34 -10.13
C VAL A 196 -3.94 1.85 -10.06
N VAL A 197 -2.72 1.55 -9.63
CA VAL A 197 -2.20 0.18 -9.62
C VAL A 197 -1.37 -0.14 -8.37
N GLU A 198 -1.63 -1.32 -7.79
CA GLU A 198 -0.77 -1.99 -6.81
C GLU A 198 0.25 -2.87 -7.58
N PRO A 199 1.57 -2.64 -7.47
CA PRO A 199 2.58 -3.53 -8.06
C PRO A 199 2.57 -4.96 -7.46
N LEU A 200 2.16 -5.09 -6.21
CA LEU A 200 1.85 -6.32 -5.50
C LEU A 200 0.51 -6.16 -4.79
N ALA A 201 -0.51 -6.79 -5.38
CA ALA A 201 -1.86 -6.79 -4.84
C ALA A 201 -1.93 -7.68 -3.58
N TRP A 202 -1.79 -7.05 -2.41
CA TRP A 202 -1.78 -7.76 -1.13
C TRP A 202 -3.14 -8.38 -0.82
N ALA A 203 -4.23 -7.71 -1.16
CA ALA A 203 -5.59 -8.23 -0.99
C ALA A 203 -5.84 -9.49 -1.83
N LEU A 204 -5.20 -9.59 -2.99
CA LEU A 204 -5.20 -10.77 -3.85
C LEU A 204 -4.17 -11.80 -3.40
N GLY A 205 -3.73 -11.74 -2.14
CA GLY A 205 -2.83 -12.72 -1.56
C GLY A 205 -1.41 -12.59 -2.06
N ALA A 206 -0.84 -11.40 -1.87
CA ALA A 206 0.52 -11.06 -2.29
C ALA A 206 0.79 -11.40 -3.77
N LEU A 207 -0.17 -11.06 -4.64
CA LEU A 207 -0.06 -11.28 -6.06
C LEU A 207 0.86 -10.21 -6.66
N GLU A 208 2.09 -10.59 -6.98
CA GLU A 208 3.00 -9.75 -7.74
C GLU A 208 2.47 -9.58 -9.17
N VAL A 209 2.30 -8.33 -9.60
CA VAL A 209 1.89 -8.00 -10.97
C VAL A 209 3.09 -8.15 -11.90
N SER A 210 2.85 -8.63 -13.11
CA SER A 210 3.93 -8.90 -14.06
C SER A 210 4.69 -7.64 -14.47
N PRO A 211 6.04 -7.66 -14.48
CA PRO A 211 6.84 -6.53 -14.94
C PRO A 211 6.50 -6.05 -16.35
N GLY A 212 6.38 -6.95 -17.32
CA GLY A 212 6.05 -6.57 -18.69
C GLY A 212 4.67 -5.93 -18.83
N TYR A 213 3.73 -6.28 -17.94
CA TYR A 213 2.43 -5.62 -17.85
C TYR A 213 2.53 -4.22 -17.26
N LEU A 214 3.28 -4.04 -16.18
CA LEU A 214 3.45 -2.75 -15.54
C LEU A 214 4.25 -1.76 -16.42
N GLU A 215 5.30 -2.23 -17.10
CA GLU A 215 5.98 -1.48 -18.18
C GLU A 215 5.03 -1.14 -19.32
N GLY A 216 4.09 -2.04 -19.60
CA GLY A 216 3.01 -1.77 -20.53
C GLY A 216 2.14 -0.62 -20.04
N LEU A 217 1.58 -0.68 -18.83
CA LEU A 217 0.79 0.42 -18.30
C LEU A 217 1.51 1.78 -18.37
N GLN A 218 2.81 1.80 -18.08
CA GLN A 218 3.67 2.98 -18.23
C GLN A 218 3.64 3.53 -19.67
N ARG A 219 3.98 2.69 -20.66
CA ARG A 219 3.99 3.09 -22.09
C ARG A 219 2.63 3.61 -22.56
N TRP A 220 1.53 3.08 -22.02
CA TRP A 220 0.18 3.48 -22.38
C TRP A 220 -0.19 4.79 -21.66
N ALA A 221 0.25 4.97 -20.42
CA ALA A 221 0.12 6.24 -19.73
C ALA A 221 0.80 7.36 -20.51
N ASP A 222 2.02 7.13 -21.00
CA ASP A 222 2.74 8.12 -21.80
C ASP A 222 2.02 8.39 -23.13
N ARG A 223 1.59 7.34 -23.84
CA ARG A 223 0.89 7.48 -25.13
C ARG A 223 -0.45 8.20 -25.05
N TYR A 224 -1.22 7.97 -23.98
CA TYR A 224 -2.58 8.50 -23.84
C TYR A 224 -2.69 9.68 -22.87
N GLY A 225 -1.57 10.17 -22.32
CA GLY A 225 -1.54 11.27 -21.36
C GLY A 225 -2.26 10.91 -20.06
N ALA A 226 -1.96 9.74 -19.49
CA ALA A 226 -2.53 9.31 -18.22
C ALA A 226 -1.63 9.68 -17.04
N LEU A 227 -2.25 10.06 -15.92
CA LEU A 227 -1.58 10.12 -14.61
C LEU A 227 -1.48 8.72 -14.01
N VAL A 228 -0.38 8.41 -13.33
CA VAL A 228 -0.17 7.12 -12.67
C VAL A 228 -0.10 7.29 -11.15
N VAL A 229 -1.04 6.68 -10.43
CA VAL A 229 -1.03 6.54 -8.98
C VAL A 229 -0.61 5.13 -8.61
N LEU A 230 0.50 5.01 -7.88
CA LEU A 230 0.98 3.73 -7.36
C LEU A 230 0.53 3.55 -5.91
N ASP A 231 -0.34 2.57 -5.69
CA ASP A 231 -0.75 2.17 -4.36
C ASP A 231 0.31 1.25 -3.75
N MET A 232 1.17 1.85 -2.92
CA MET A 232 2.26 1.17 -2.22
C MET A 232 1.94 0.94 -0.74
N VAL A 233 0.68 1.16 -0.32
CA VAL A 233 0.27 1.10 1.09
C VAL A 233 0.61 -0.25 1.72
N SER A 234 0.57 -1.34 0.95
CA SER A 234 0.88 -2.68 1.45
C SER A 234 2.36 -3.06 1.32
N GLU A 235 3.12 -2.41 0.44
CA GLU A 235 4.46 -2.83 0.04
C GLU A 235 5.58 -1.99 0.64
N TYR A 236 5.28 -0.71 0.89
CA TYR A 236 6.29 0.25 1.32
C TYR A 236 6.87 -0.15 2.68
N GLY A 237 8.19 -0.28 2.76
CA GLY A 237 8.89 -0.75 3.96
C GLY A 237 8.76 -2.26 4.23
N ARG A 238 8.11 -3.02 3.35
CA ARG A 238 7.96 -4.49 3.46
C ARG A 238 8.61 -5.24 2.30
N THR A 239 9.04 -4.51 1.28
CA THR A 239 9.76 -5.04 0.13
C THR A 239 11.04 -4.25 -0.06
N LYS A 240 12.02 -4.82 -0.77
CA LYS A 240 13.22 -4.07 -1.17
C LYS A 240 12.93 -3.04 -2.28
N ARG A 241 11.75 -3.06 -2.89
CA ARG A 241 11.38 -2.29 -4.09
C ARG A 241 11.02 -0.84 -3.81
N SER A 242 10.71 -0.50 -2.57
CA SER A 242 10.07 0.78 -2.23
C SER A 242 11.02 1.87 -1.72
N MET A 243 12.34 1.67 -1.78
CA MET A 243 13.28 2.56 -1.06
C MET A 243 14.48 3.05 -1.88
N ARG A 244 14.58 2.75 -3.17
CA ARG A 244 15.57 3.39 -4.06
C ARG A 244 15.00 3.49 -5.47
N GLY A 245 13.76 3.95 -5.52
CA GLY A 245 13.00 4.07 -6.75
C GLY A 245 12.52 2.72 -7.25
N MET A 246 11.30 2.73 -7.75
CA MET A 246 10.69 1.70 -8.60
C MET A 246 11.47 1.47 -9.91
N GLN A 247 12.70 2.00 -10.00
CA GLN A 247 13.66 1.87 -11.09
C GLN A 247 14.50 0.58 -10.99
N VAL A 248 14.70 0.00 -9.80
CA VAL A 248 15.63 -1.15 -9.65
C VAL A 248 15.10 -2.42 -10.34
N ASP A 249 13.79 -2.50 -10.59
CA ASP A 249 13.12 -3.69 -11.13
C ASP A 249 12.29 -3.45 -12.41
N GLY A 250 12.61 -2.43 -13.22
CA GLY A 250 11.86 -2.17 -14.47
C GLY A 250 10.37 -1.89 -14.25
N MET A 251 10.00 -1.38 -13.06
CA MET A 251 8.62 -1.06 -12.71
C MET A 251 8.26 0.36 -13.20
N PRO A 252 6.97 0.65 -13.42
CA PRO A 252 6.48 1.99 -13.70
C PRO A 252 6.90 2.95 -12.59
N ILE A 253 7.24 4.16 -12.98
CA ILE A 253 7.43 5.27 -12.04
C ILE A 253 6.05 5.90 -11.87
N GLY A 254 5.53 5.95 -10.64
CA GLY A 254 4.23 6.58 -10.39
C GLY A 254 4.38 8.09 -10.28
N ASP A 255 3.48 8.85 -10.90
CA ASP A 255 3.39 10.30 -10.73
C ASP A 255 3.00 10.68 -9.29
N LEU A 256 2.12 9.87 -8.71
CA LEU A 256 1.75 9.91 -7.31
C LEU A 256 1.99 8.53 -6.69
N LEU A 257 2.46 8.50 -5.44
CA LEU A 257 2.56 7.28 -4.64
C LEU A 257 1.74 7.44 -3.37
N THR A 258 1.07 6.37 -2.95
CA THR A 258 0.43 6.32 -1.63
C THR A 258 1.12 5.27 -0.76
N VAL A 259 1.44 5.66 0.47
CA VAL A 259 2.14 4.81 1.43
C VAL A 259 1.38 4.76 2.75
N GLY A 260 1.58 3.70 3.53
CA GLY A 260 0.92 3.50 4.81
C GLY A 260 1.31 2.19 5.47
N LYS A 261 0.47 1.72 6.41
CA LYS A 261 0.66 0.49 7.19
C LYS A 261 2.02 0.42 7.91
N ALA A 262 3.03 -0.21 7.29
CA ALA A 262 4.37 -0.34 7.90
C ALA A 262 5.00 1.01 8.22
N ILE A 263 4.53 2.07 7.59
CA ILE A 263 4.95 3.44 7.87
C ILE A 263 3.70 4.28 8.12
N PRO A 264 3.38 4.58 9.37
CA PRO A 264 2.42 5.60 9.72
C PRO A 264 3.11 6.98 9.77
N PRO A 265 2.40 8.12 9.67
CA PRO A 265 1.08 8.24 9.09
C PRO A 265 1.07 7.76 7.63
N SER A 266 -0.13 7.43 7.11
CA SER A 266 -0.25 7.22 5.67
C SER A 266 -0.12 8.57 4.95
N LEU A 267 0.30 8.59 3.70
CA LEU A 267 0.48 9.84 2.97
C LEU A 267 0.54 9.63 1.46
N SER A 268 0.36 10.72 0.74
CA SER A 268 0.47 10.78 -0.72
C SER A 268 1.68 11.62 -1.12
N LEU A 269 2.51 11.07 -2.00
CA LEU A 269 3.76 11.66 -2.49
C LEU A 269 3.61 12.01 -3.95
N LEU A 270 4.03 13.22 -4.32
CA LEU A 270 4.25 13.64 -5.69
C LEU A 270 5.66 13.22 -6.11
N HIS A 271 5.73 12.33 -7.09
CA HIS A 271 6.96 11.79 -7.66
C HIS A 271 6.86 11.81 -9.18
N PRO A 272 6.87 13.01 -9.79
CA PRO A 272 6.55 13.16 -11.19
C PRO A 272 7.52 12.37 -12.05
N ARG A 273 6.98 11.64 -13.02
CA ARG A 273 7.80 10.96 -14.02
C ARG A 273 8.57 11.98 -14.85
N PRO A 274 9.85 11.72 -15.19
CA PRO A 274 10.63 12.64 -16.01
C PRO A 274 10.08 12.78 -17.43
N ASP A 275 9.46 11.72 -17.96
CA ASP A 275 9.01 11.63 -19.36
C ASP A 275 7.49 11.83 -19.52
N ALA A 276 6.83 12.46 -18.55
CA ALA A 276 5.41 12.79 -18.66
C ALA A 276 5.15 13.73 -19.87
N VAL A 277 3.98 13.62 -20.50
CA VAL A 277 3.63 14.39 -21.70
C VAL A 277 2.20 14.96 -21.66
N GLY A 278 1.98 16.05 -22.39
CA GLY A 278 0.67 16.68 -22.56
C GLY A 278 0.09 17.23 -21.26
N VAL A 279 -1.23 17.10 -21.09
CA VAL A 279 -1.98 17.56 -19.90
C VAL A 279 -1.38 17.07 -18.57
N VAL A 280 -0.67 15.94 -18.60
CA VAL A 280 0.00 15.38 -17.42
C VAL A 280 1.13 16.29 -16.95
N VAL A 281 1.89 16.90 -17.85
CA VAL A 281 2.99 17.83 -17.47
C VAL A 281 2.43 19.03 -16.73
N ASP A 282 1.40 19.65 -17.30
CA ASP A 282 0.75 20.83 -16.71
C ASP A 282 0.10 20.48 -15.37
N ALA A 283 -0.57 19.32 -15.28
CA ALA A 283 -1.14 18.84 -14.02
C ALA A 283 -0.07 18.57 -12.95
N LEU A 284 1.07 17.97 -13.32
CA LEU A 284 2.17 17.74 -12.38
C LEU A 284 2.83 19.04 -11.91
N GLN A 285 2.93 20.03 -12.80
CA GLN A 285 3.39 21.35 -12.43
C GLN A 285 2.41 22.02 -11.46
N ALA A 286 1.11 22.01 -11.77
CA ALA A 286 0.07 22.53 -10.89
C ALA A 286 0.10 21.83 -9.51
N LEU A 287 0.28 20.50 -9.48
CA LEU A 287 0.47 19.76 -8.23
C LEU A 287 1.67 20.27 -7.43
N ARG A 288 2.82 20.50 -8.06
CA ARG A 288 4.01 21.05 -7.38
C ARG A 288 3.74 22.43 -6.79
N GLU A 289 3.06 23.29 -7.53
CA GLU A 289 2.73 24.65 -7.09
C GLU A 289 1.73 24.65 -5.93
N LEU A 290 0.67 23.83 -6.03
CA LEU A 290 -0.30 23.67 -4.96
C LEU A 290 0.32 23.09 -3.69
N THR A 291 1.22 22.12 -3.83
CA THR A 291 1.91 21.48 -2.70
C THR A 291 3.04 22.32 -2.11
N ALA A 292 3.56 23.32 -2.84
CA ALA A 292 4.54 24.27 -2.30
C ALA A 292 3.97 25.13 -1.16
N GLN A 293 2.63 25.22 -1.06
CA GLN A 293 1.93 25.87 0.05
C GLN A 293 1.95 25.04 1.35
N GLY A 294 2.55 23.84 1.31
CA GLY A 294 2.64 22.91 2.43
C GLY A 294 1.68 21.72 2.25
N PRO A 295 1.95 20.58 2.91
CA PRO A 295 1.08 19.43 2.85
C PRO A 295 -0.28 19.75 3.49
N PHE A 296 -1.37 19.32 2.85
CA PHE A 296 -2.70 19.40 3.47
C PHE A 296 -2.84 18.32 4.55
N GLY A 297 -3.35 18.71 5.71
CA GLY A 297 -3.40 17.85 6.89
C GLY A 297 -2.04 17.80 7.61
N GLN A 298 -2.06 18.06 8.92
CA GLN A 298 -0.88 17.88 9.75
C GLN A 298 -0.78 16.41 10.15
N PRO A 299 0.39 15.78 10.02
CA PRO A 299 0.58 14.46 10.60
C PRO A 299 0.51 14.58 12.12
N ASP A 300 0.18 13.49 12.79
CA ASP A 300 0.51 13.37 14.19
C ASP A 300 2.05 13.43 14.31
N PRO A 301 2.62 14.45 14.99
CA PRO A 301 4.07 14.64 14.99
C PRO A 301 4.83 13.50 15.67
N ASP A 302 4.23 12.86 16.67
CA ASP A 302 4.84 11.71 17.34
C ASP A 302 4.82 10.49 16.45
N LEU A 303 3.72 10.29 15.70
CA LEU A 303 3.63 9.24 14.70
C LEU A 303 4.66 9.41 13.58
N ALA A 304 4.86 10.65 13.11
CA ALA A 304 5.87 10.98 12.11
C ALA A 304 7.28 10.64 12.61
N LEU A 305 7.63 11.06 13.84
CA LEU A 305 8.95 10.75 14.41
C LEU A 305 9.16 9.25 14.59
N ASN A 306 8.18 8.54 15.16
CA ASN A 306 8.25 7.08 15.34
C ASN A 306 8.50 6.36 14.00
N ALA A 307 7.90 6.87 12.93
CA ALA A 307 8.09 6.30 11.60
C ALA A 307 9.42 6.65 10.97
N ALA A 308 9.98 7.83 11.27
CA ALA A 308 11.35 8.18 10.89
C ALA A 308 12.34 7.18 11.51
N ASP A 309 12.18 6.91 12.81
CA ASP A 309 13.01 5.96 13.54
C ASP A 309 12.83 4.54 13.03
N ALA A 310 11.59 4.11 12.79
CA ALA A 310 11.31 2.79 12.21
C ALA A 310 11.93 2.64 10.82
N LEU A 311 11.80 3.65 9.95
CA LEU A 311 12.41 3.68 8.64
C LEU A 311 13.91 3.47 8.73
N ARG A 312 14.59 4.27 9.56
CA ARG A 312 16.04 4.17 9.74
C ARG A 312 16.41 2.81 10.32
N LEU A 313 15.73 2.35 11.36
CA LEU A 313 15.97 1.04 11.97
C LEU A 313 15.88 -0.09 10.94
N MET A 314 14.87 -0.07 10.07
CA MET A 314 14.65 -1.10 9.05
C MET A 314 15.71 -1.08 7.93
N THR A 315 16.42 0.04 7.71
CA THR A 315 17.14 0.32 6.45
C THR A 315 18.59 0.75 6.59
N THR A 316 19.02 1.25 7.75
CA THR A 316 20.37 1.81 7.92
C THR A 316 21.22 0.99 8.88
N ARG A 317 20.63 0.33 9.87
CA ARG A 317 21.38 -0.52 10.81
C ARG A 317 21.77 -1.83 10.14
N GLN A 318 23.06 -2.15 10.10
CA GLN A 318 23.55 -3.39 9.51
C GLN A 318 23.82 -4.44 10.61
N ASP A 319 23.39 -5.67 10.38
CA ASP A 319 23.84 -6.83 11.14
C ASP A 319 25.34 -7.12 10.87
N PRO A 320 26.01 -8.04 11.60
CA PRO A 320 27.41 -8.40 11.33
C PRO A 320 27.68 -8.91 9.90
N SER A 321 26.63 -9.25 9.14
CA SER A 321 26.70 -9.66 7.73
C SER A 321 26.42 -8.52 6.75
N GLY A 322 26.32 -7.28 7.23
CA GLY A 322 26.09 -6.09 6.42
C GLY A 322 24.64 -5.88 5.98
N ARG A 323 23.68 -6.68 6.47
CA ARG A 323 22.27 -6.60 6.05
C ARG A 323 21.44 -5.75 6.97
N THR A 324 20.49 -5.02 6.39
CA THR A 324 19.47 -4.33 7.20
C THR A 324 18.44 -5.31 7.75
N PRO A 325 17.68 -4.95 8.81
CA PRO A 325 16.59 -5.81 9.32
C PRO A 325 15.55 -6.17 8.26
N LEU A 326 15.19 -5.24 7.38
CA LEU A 326 14.30 -5.54 6.25
C LEU A 326 14.93 -6.55 5.28
N GLU A 327 16.23 -6.43 5.01
CA GLU A 327 16.92 -7.36 4.14
C GLU A 327 17.03 -8.77 4.74
N ALA A 328 17.30 -8.85 6.04
CA ALA A 328 17.30 -10.11 6.78
C ALA A 328 15.92 -10.77 6.73
N ALA A 329 14.84 -10.02 7.00
CA ALA A 329 13.47 -10.53 6.91
C ALA A 329 13.10 -10.95 5.48
N CYS A 330 13.46 -10.16 4.46
CA CYS A 330 13.27 -10.53 3.05
C CYS A 330 14.07 -11.80 2.67
N LYS A 331 15.26 -11.99 3.23
CA LYS A 331 16.08 -13.19 3.03
C LYS A 331 15.43 -14.40 3.68
N LEU A 332 15.00 -14.29 4.94
CA LEU A 332 14.26 -15.33 5.66
C LEU A 332 12.99 -15.72 4.90
N ALA A 333 12.26 -14.74 4.38
CA ALA A 333 11.05 -14.99 3.60
C ALA A 333 11.30 -15.82 2.32
N LYS A 334 12.55 -15.99 1.86
CA LYS A 334 12.88 -16.92 0.76
C LYS A 334 12.80 -18.39 1.16
N GLU A 335 12.82 -18.71 2.45
CA GLU A 335 12.63 -20.07 2.98
C GLU A 335 11.18 -20.55 2.86
N PHE A 336 10.23 -19.61 2.75
CA PHE A 336 8.79 -19.88 2.75
C PHE A 336 8.36 -21.01 1.79
N PRO A 337 8.76 -21.06 0.50
CA PRO A 337 8.38 -22.16 -0.39
C PRO A 337 8.95 -23.52 0.01
N THR A 338 10.10 -23.55 0.69
CA THR A 338 10.70 -24.79 1.20
C THR A 338 9.94 -25.27 2.43
N LEU A 339 9.66 -24.38 3.38
CA LEU A 339 8.87 -24.70 4.58
C LEU A 339 7.46 -25.20 4.24
N VAL A 340 6.78 -24.56 3.28
CA VAL A 340 5.47 -25.02 2.77
C VAL A 340 5.53 -26.47 2.30
N ARG A 341 6.60 -26.86 1.59
CA ARG A 341 6.79 -28.24 1.11
C ARG A 341 7.11 -29.22 2.24
N GLU A 342 8.01 -28.85 3.15
CA GLU A 342 8.39 -29.67 4.29
C GLU A 342 7.21 -29.96 5.22
N LEU A 343 6.34 -28.97 5.42
CA LEU A 343 5.14 -29.08 6.25
C LEU A 343 3.95 -29.74 5.52
N GLY A 344 4.15 -30.21 4.29
CA GLY A 344 3.09 -30.88 3.51
C GLY A 344 1.91 -29.99 3.14
N MET A 345 2.07 -28.66 3.20
CA MET A 345 1.00 -27.71 2.94
C MET A 345 0.64 -27.70 1.44
N ARG A 346 -0.65 -27.73 1.12
CA ARG A 346 -1.14 -27.69 -0.26
C ARG A 346 -1.34 -26.26 -0.73
N GLY A 347 -0.72 -25.90 -1.84
CA GLY A 347 -0.90 -24.61 -2.49
C GLY A 347 0.34 -24.13 -3.23
N GLN A 348 0.19 -23.02 -3.94
CA GLN A 348 1.27 -22.33 -4.61
C GLN A 348 1.80 -21.20 -3.70
N PRO A 349 3.02 -21.32 -3.16
CA PRO A 349 3.63 -20.22 -2.44
C PRO A 349 3.93 -19.06 -3.40
N ARG A 350 3.64 -17.84 -2.96
CA ARG A 350 3.88 -16.61 -3.70
C ARG A 350 4.17 -15.40 -2.80
N GLY A 351 4.49 -14.27 -3.42
CA GLY A 351 4.74 -12.99 -2.77
C GLY A 351 6.15 -12.46 -3.02
N HIS A 352 6.40 -11.23 -2.54
CA HIS A 352 7.66 -10.52 -2.72
C HIS A 352 8.09 -9.86 -1.40
N GLY A 353 9.41 -9.70 -1.17
CA GLY A 353 9.92 -9.13 0.08
C GLY A 353 9.52 -9.95 1.31
N CYS A 354 8.98 -9.30 2.34
CA CYS A 354 8.43 -9.91 3.55
C CYS A 354 6.96 -10.34 3.39
N LEU A 355 6.31 -9.99 2.28
CA LEU A 355 4.92 -10.35 1.97
C LEU A 355 4.90 -11.73 1.31
N ARG A 356 4.21 -12.68 1.93
CA ARG A 356 4.06 -14.05 1.45
C ARG A 356 2.61 -14.48 1.47
N ALA A 357 2.29 -15.45 0.63
CA ALA A 357 0.98 -16.07 0.60
C ALA A 357 1.07 -17.51 0.11
N LEU A 358 0.08 -18.30 0.48
CA LEU A 358 -0.16 -19.64 -0.03
C LEU A 358 -1.51 -19.65 -0.75
N ALA A 359 -1.50 -19.77 -2.08
CA ALA A 359 -2.71 -19.79 -2.89
C ALA A 359 -3.12 -21.25 -3.18
N SER A 360 -4.35 -21.62 -2.84
CA SER A 360 -4.90 -22.95 -3.10
C SER A 360 -6.22 -22.84 -3.86
N ARG A 361 -6.88 -23.97 -4.12
CA ARG A 361 -8.25 -23.99 -4.67
C ARG A 361 -9.29 -23.50 -3.66
N GLU A 362 -8.98 -23.58 -2.37
CA GLU A 362 -9.89 -23.24 -1.27
C GLU A 362 -9.82 -21.75 -0.91
N GLY A 363 -8.74 -21.07 -1.27
CA GLY A 363 -8.56 -19.66 -0.97
C GLY A 363 -7.11 -19.23 -1.01
N VAL A 364 -6.81 -18.10 -0.38
CA VAL A 364 -5.45 -17.59 -0.27
C VAL A 364 -5.15 -17.17 1.15
N ASP A 365 -4.14 -17.82 1.74
CA ASP A 365 -3.64 -17.50 3.06
C ASP A 365 -2.48 -16.51 2.95
N ARG A 366 -2.49 -15.46 3.77
CA ARG A 366 -1.49 -14.38 3.73
C ARG A 366 -0.59 -14.42 4.96
N PHE A 367 0.70 -14.30 4.71
CA PHE A 367 1.75 -14.34 5.72
C PHE A 367 2.61 -13.10 5.59
N LEU A 368 2.73 -12.34 6.68
CA LEU A 368 3.76 -11.33 6.81
C LEU A 368 4.92 -11.98 7.57
N VAL A 369 6.12 -11.96 6.99
CA VAL A 369 7.35 -12.30 7.71
C VAL A 369 7.76 -11.07 8.53
N PRO A 370 7.72 -11.13 9.87
CA PRO A 370 8.05 -9.99 10.69
C PRO A 370 9.51 -9.56 10.54
N ILE A 371 9.76 -8.27 10.71
CA ILE A 371 11.13 -7.77 10.83
C ILE A 371 11.71 -8.26 12.15
N GLY A 372 12.92 -8.84 12.11
CA GLY A 372 13.54 -9.49 13.26
C GLY A 372 13.15 -10.96 13.47
N ALA A 373 12.24 -11.52 12.67
CA ALA A 373 11.86 -12.93 12.79
C ALA A 373 13.04 -13.88 12.51
N THR A 374 12.98 -15.06 13.13
CA THR A 374 13.91 -16.18 12.92
C THR A 374 13.30 -17.27 12.04
N SER A 375 14.12 -18.18 11.52
CA SER A 375 13.66 -19.38 10.80
C SER A 375 12.76 -20.26 11.67
N GLU A 376 13.06 -20.36 12.97
CA GLU A 376 12.24 -21.10 13.92
C GLU A 376 10.86 -20.47 14.09
N TYR A 377 10.78 -19.14 14.27
CA TYR A 377 9.51 -18.42 14.32
C TYR A 377 8.67 -18.66 13.06
N LEU A 378 9.28 -18.53 11.87
CA LEU A 378 8.57 -18.72 10.60
C LEU A 378 8.06 -20.17 10.46
N ARG A 379 8.89 -21.16 10.80
CA ARG A 379 8.50 -22.58 10.79
C ARG A 379 7.36 -22.85 11.76
N ALA A 380 7.47 -22.38 13.01
CA ALA A 380 6.45 -22.58 14.03
C ALA A 380 5.11 -21.95 13.63
N ARG A 381 5.13 -20.73 13.08
CA ARG A 381 3.93 -20.06 12.56
C ARG A 381 3.28 -20.84 11.42
N LEU A 382 4.06 -21.35 10.48
CA LEU A 382 3.54 -22.16 9.37
C LEU A 382 3.01 -23.53 9.83
N ALA A 383 3.68 -24.16 10.79
CA ALA A 383 3.23 -25.42 11.37
C ALA A 383 1.88 -25.27 12.09
N ARG A 384 1.71 -24.19 12.87
CA ARG A 384 0.41 -23.85 13.50
C ARG A 384 -0.68 -23.63 12.45
N HIS A 385 -0.37 -22.90 11.37
CA HIS A 385 -1.31 -22.70 10.27
C HIS A 385 -1.69 -24.03 9.62
N ALA A 386 -0.70 -24.88 9.30
CA ALA A 386 -0.93 -26.19 8.69
C ALA A 386 -1.81 -27.09 9.57
N ALA A 387 -1.60 -27.07 10.89
CA ALA A 387 -2.42 -27.82 11.84
C ALA A 387 -3.86 -27.28 11.99
N SER A 388 -4.07 -26.00 11.69
CA SER A 388 -5.40 -25.37 11.74
C SER A 388 -6.25 -25.63 10.49
N LEU A 389 -5.62 -26.07 9.40
CA LEU A 389 -6.33 -26.43 8.19
C LEU A 389 -7.12 -27.73 8.44
N PRO A 390 -8.36 -27.84 7.93
CA PRO A 390 -9.15 -29.05 8.07
C PRO A 390 -8.35 -30.27 7.60
N THR A 391 -8.21 -31.30 8.45
CA THR A 391 -7.72 -32.61 8.01
C THR A 391 -8.72 -33.16 7.01
N ARG A 392 -8.30 -33.24 5.75
CA ARG A 392 -9.11 -33.78 4.64
C ARG A 392 -9.12 -35.30 4.64
#